data_AF-A0AB39YV42-F1
#
_entry.id   AF-A0AB39YV42-F1
#
_cell.length_a   1.000
_cell.length_b   1.000
_cell.length_c   1.000
_cell.angle_alpha   90.00
_cell.angle_beta   90.00
_cell.angle_gamma   90.00
#
_symmetry.space_group_name_H-M   'P 1'
#
loop_
_entity.id
_entity.type
_entity.pdbx_description
1 polymer ?
#
loop_
_entity_poly.entity_id
_entity_poly.type
_entity_poly.pdbx_seq_one_letter_code
_entity_poly.pdbx_strand_id
1 'polypeptide(L)'
;MNRSRSKLVAFAGLVIAVVVLVVAMVGGGSLTATPTAPSTTPEPGSVSTSAAAVANPSTLPAINASQLPKEARQTLALIAKGGPYPYDRDGVSFGNFEGLLPKKTSGFYKEYTVTTPGESDRGARRIVVGKDSAKYYTPDHYKSFKFIVEGK
;
A
#
# COMPACT_ATOMS: atom_id res chain seq x y z
N MET A 1 24.26 46.43 -22.52
CA MET A 1 23.01 46.25 -21.75
C MET A 1 23.08 44.91 -21.02
N ASN A 2 23.54 44.86 -19.77
CA ASN A 2 22.87 45.29 -18.51
C ASN A 2 21.93 44.22 -17.94
N ARG A 3 22.54 43.36 -17.10
CA ARG A 3 22.10 42.81 -15.81
C ARG A 3 20.59 42.88 -15.47
N SER A 4 20.05 41.74 -15.06
CA SER A 4 19.58 41.63 -13.66
C SER A 4 19.69 40.19 -13.13
N ARG A 5 20.39 40.09 -12.00
CA ARG A 5 20.48 38.93 -11.11
C ARG A 5 19.59 39.21 -9.89
N SER A 6 19.20 38.14 -9.18
CA SER A 6 18.69 38.07 -7.79
C SER A 6 17.16 38.20 -7.65
N LYS A 7 16.45 37.50 -6.73
CA LYS A 7 16.83 37.13 -5.36
C LYS A 7 16.18 35.81 -4.88
N LEU A 8 16.97 35.13 -4.05
CA LEU A 8 16.66 34.06 -3.12
C LEU A 8 15.70 34.59 -2.02
N VAL A 9 14.63 33.87 -1.69
CA VAL A 9 13.91 34.04 -0.43
C VAL A 9 13.65 32.66 0.16
N ALA A 10 14.38 32.37 1.23
CA ALA A 10 14.12 31.29 2.18
C ALA A 10 12.91 31.67 3.05
N PHE A 11 12.08 30.70 3.40
CA PHE A 11 11.17 30.80 4.53
C PHE A 11 11.41 29.62 5.47
N ALA A 12 12.25 29.87 6.47
CA ALA A 12 12.30 29.14 7.72
C ALA A 12 11.66 30.02 8.79
N GLY A 13 10.80 29.42 9.64
CA GLY A 13 10.46 29.93 10.96
C GLY A 13 9.00 30.37 11.17
N LEU A 14 8.23 29.56 11.89
CA LEU A 14 7.76 29.98 13.22
C LEU A 14 7.50 28.76 14.12
N VAL A 15 8.35 28.67 15.13
CA VAL A 15 8.24 27.88 16.35
C VAL A 15 7.11 28.44 17.22
N ILE A 16 6.20 27.61 17.71
CA ILE A 16 5.52 27.86 18.99
C ILE A 16 5.79 26.65 19.89
N ALA A 17 6.66 26.90 20.86
CA ALA A 17 7.00 26.04 21.97
C ALA A 17 6.14 26.43 23.18
N VAL A 18 5.43 25.47 23.78
CA VAL A 18 4.91 25.49 25.17
C VAL A 18 4.63 24.00 25.51
N VAL A 19 5.10 23.31 26.55
CA VAL A 19 5.95 23.58 27.71
C VAL A 19 6.46 22.21 28.19
N VAL A 20 7.75 22.16 28.52
CA VAL A 20 8.39 21.09 29.30
C VAL A 20 7.84 21.15 30.74
N LEU A 21 7.38 20.03 31.30
CA LEU A 21 7.26 19.89 32.76
C LEU A 21 7.94 18.60 33.24
N VAL A 22 8.65 18.78 34.35
CA VAL A 22 9.83 18.08 34.85
C VAL A 22 9.44 17.17 36.03
N VAL A 23 9.91 15.91 35.96
CA VAL A 23 10.55 15.06 37.00
C VAL A 23 9.90 14.94 38.40
N ALA A 24 9.69 13.69 38.89
CA ALA A 24 10.48 13.08 39.98
C ALA A 24 9.82 11.85 40.67
N MET A 25 10.69 11.00 41.24
CA MET A 25 10.52 9.98 42.32
C MET A 25 10.21 8.54 41.85
N VAL A 26 11.19 7.62 41.79
CA VAL A 26 11.93 6.89 42.86
C VAL A 26 11.06 5.90 43.65
N GLY A 27 11.41 4.61 43.53
CA GLY A 27 10.94 3.45 44.29
C GLY A 27 10.96 2.22 43.36
N GLY A 28 11.83 1.21 43.48
CA GLY A 28 12.34 0.57 44.69
C GLY A 28 11.60 -0.76 44.85
N GLY A 29 12.24 -1.89 44.50
CA GLY A 29 11.66 -3.22 44.74
C GLY A 29 12.21 -4.32 43.83
N SER A 30 13.34 -4.92 44.21
CA SER A 30 13.74 -6.25 43.72
C SER A 30 13.01 -7.30 44.53
N LEU A 31 12.33 -8.26 43.89
CA LEU A 31 12.10 -9.59 44.43
C LEU A 31 12.23 -10.63 43.31
N THR A 32 13.19 -11.50 43.50
CA THR A 32 13.46 -12.75 42.81
C THR A 32 12.24 -13.67 42.83
N ALA A 33 11.87 -14.24 41.68
CA ALA A 33 11.04 -15.44 41.61
C ALA A 33 11.47 -16.33 40.43
N THR A 34 11.96 -17.50 40.80
CA THR A 34 12.45 -18.66 40.02
C THR A 34 11.36 -19.27 39.13
N PRO A 35 11.69 -19.95 38.00
CA PRO A 35 10.71 -20.37 36.99
C PRO A 35 9.92 -21.61 37.40
N THR A 36 8.69 -21.76 36.89
CA THR A 36 7.92 -23.00 36.93
C THR A 36 7.08 -23.11 35.64
N ALA A 37 7.44 -24.07 34.79
CA ALA A 37 6.57 -24.57 33.75
C ALA A 37 5.48 -25.47 34.36
N PRO A 38 4.31 -25.58 33.70
CA PRO A 38 3.91 -26.93 33.29
C PRO A 38 3.38 -27.01 31.85
N SER A 39 3.48 -28.24 31.35
CA SER A 39 3.31 -28.72 29.98
C SER A 39 1.86 -28.93 29.53
N THR A 40 1.71 -29.05 28.20
CA THR A 40 0.70 -29.83 27.43
C THR A 40 -0.64 -29.12 27.16
N THR A 41 -0.95 -28.72 25.92
CA THR A 41 -1.43 -29.64 24.86
C THR A 41 -1.16 -29.04 23.46
N PRO A 42 -0.51 -29.77 22.53
CA PRO A 42 -0.49 -29.36 21.13
C PRO A 42 -1.84 -29.73 20.48
N GLU A 43 -2.64 -28.72 20.16
CA GLU A 43 -3.80 -28.90 19.28
C GLU A 43 -3.30 -29.28 17.87
N PRO A 44 -3.79 -30.39 17.30
CA PRO A 44 -3.36 -30.83 15.98
C PRO A 44 -4.02 -29.96 14.89
N GLY A 45 -3.18 -29.17 14.21
CA GLY A 45 -3.32 -28.95 12.78
C GLY A 45 -4.33 -27.91 12.31
N SER A 46 -3.95 -26.63 12.41
CA SER A 46 -4.17 -25.73 11.28
C SER A 46 -2.88 -25.66 10.47
N VAL A 47 -2.61 -26.72 9.70
CA VAL A 47 -1.84 -26.55 8.48
C VAL A 47 -2.72 -25.76 7.53
N SER A 48 -2.65 -24.43 7.63
CA SER A 48 -3.08 -23.59 6.52
C SER A 48 -2.18 -23.96 5.36
N THR A 49 -2.68 -24.84 4.49
CA THR A 49 -2.11 -25.11 3.17
C THR A 49 -2.28 -23.83 2.36
N SER A 50 -1.42 -22.85 2.66
CA SER A 50 -1.38 -21.52 2.06
C SER A 50 -0.92 -21.71 0.63
N ALA A 51 -1.87 -21.89 -0.27
CA ALA A 51 -1.62 -21.75 -1.70
C ALA A 51 -0.87 -20.43 -1.91
N ALA A 52 0.31 -20.52 -2.52
CA ALA A 52 1.32 -19.47 -2.50
C ALA A 52 0.75 -18.12 -2.91
N ALA A 53 0.62 -17.20 -1.95
CA ALA A 53 0.37 -15.80 -2.23
C ALA A 53 1.54 -15.25 -3.07
N VAL A 54 1.23 -14.39 -4.05
CA VAL A 54 2.27 -13.70 -4.83
C VAL A 54 3.15 -12.91 -3.85
N ALA A 55 4.44 -13.24 -3.80
CA ALA A 55 5.40 -12.48 -2.99
C ALA A 55 5.45 -11.04 -3.50
N ASN A 56 5.48 -10.06 -2.59
CA ASN A 56 5.59 -8.65 -2.95
C ASN A 56 6.97 -8.40 -3.59
N PRO A 57 7.06 -8.11 -4.91
CA PRO A 57 8.34 -7.89 -5.58
C PRO A 57 8.78 -6.42 -5.48
N SER A 58 8.07 -5.60 -4.70
CA SER A 58 8.31 -4.17 -4.50
C SER A 58 8.63 -3.86 -3.04
N THR A 59 9.09 -2.63 -2.78
CA THR A 59 9.28 -2.09 -1.43
C THR A 59 8.05 -1.34 -0.91
N LEU A 60 6.91 -1.45 -1.60
CA LEU A 60 5.68 -0.73 -1.27
C LEU A 60 4.96 -1.36 -0.08
N PRO A 61 4.21 -0.55 0.70
CA PRO A 61 3.34 -1.07 1.75
C PRO A 61 2.31 -2.06 1.18
N ALA A 62 2.05 -3.13 1.93
CA ALA A 62 1.08 -4.14 1.57
C ALA A 62 -0.32 -3.80 2.11
N ILE A 63 -1.36 -4.22 1.39
CA ILE A 63 -2.74 -4.22 1.84
C ILE A 63 -3.40 -5.56 1.49
N ASN A 64 -4.14 -6.15 2.43
CA ASN A 64 -4.90 -7.35 2.11
C ASN A 64 -6.06 -7.02 1.17
N ALA A 65 -6.31 -7.88 0.19
CA ALA A 65 -7.41 -7.70 -0.75
C ALA A 65 -8.78 -7.53 -0.05
N SER A 66 -8.98 -8.19 1.11
CA SER A 66 -10.19 -8.07 1.92
C SER A 66 -10.39 -6.67 2.54
N GLN A 67 -9.30 -5.92 2.77
CA GLN A 67 -9.33 -4.56 3.32
C GLN A 67 -9.52 -3.49 2.23
N LEU A 68 -9.52 -3.88 0.97
CA LEU A 68 -9.78 -2.95 -0.12
C LEU A 68 -11.24 -2.49 -0.13
N PRO A 69 -11.49 -1.27 -0.64
CA PRO A 69 -12.82 -0.79 -0.97
C PRO A 69 -13.62 -1.82 -1.77
N LYS A 70 -14.93 -1.85 -1.59
CA LYS A 70 -15.81 -2.83 -2.26
C LYS A 70 -15.62 -2.80 -3.78
N GLU A 71 -15.50 -1.62 -4.36
CA GLU A 71 -15.34 -1.41 -5.80
C GLU A 71 -14.01 -1.98 -6.30
N ALA A 72 -12.93 -1.83 -5.52
CA ALA A 72 -11.63 -2.40 -5.88
C ALA A 72 -11.66 -3.93 -5.86
N ARG A 73 -12.35 -4.54 -4.89
CA ARG A 73 -12.57 -6.00 -4.85
C ARG A 73 -13.41 -6.49 -6.04
N GLN A 74 -14.39 -5.71 -6.47
CA GLN A 74 -15.16 -6.02 -7.69
C GLN A 74 -14.27 -5.95 -8.94
N THR A 75 -13.41 -4.94 -9.07
CA THR A 75 -12.44 -4.85 -10.16
C THR A 75 -11.48 -6.05 -10.15
N LEU A 76 -10.98 -6.49 -8.97
CA LEU A 76 -10.17 -7.71 -8.87
C LEU A 76 -10.92 -8.95 -9.38
N ALA A 77 -12.20 -9.09 -9.06
CA ALA A 77 -13.02 -10.20 -9.55
C ALA A 77 -13.21 -10.15 -11.07
N LEU A 78 -13.33 -8.96 -11.68
CA LEU A 78 -13.38 -8.81 -13.14
C LEU A 78 -12.04 -9.16 -13.79
N ILE A 79 -10.92 -8.72 -13.20
CA ILE A 79 -9.57 -9.06 -13.66
C ILE A 79 -9.38 -10.58 -13.64
N ALA A 80 -9.79 -11.25 -12.56
CA ALA A 80 -9.69 -12.71 -12.44
C ALA A 80 -10.53 -13.45 -13.51
N LYS A 81 -11.65 -12.88 -13.94
CA LYS A 81 -12.51 -13.44 -14.99
C LYS A 81 -12.07 -13.07 -16.42
N GLY A 82 -11.16 -12.09 -16.56
CA GLY A 82 -10.76 -11.55 -17.86
C GLY A 82 -11.74 -10.53 -18.45
N GLY A 83 -12.62 -9.94 -17.63
CA GLY A 83 -13.66 -9.00 -18.05
C GLY A 83 -15.07 -9.62 -18.11
N PRO A 84 -16.03 -8.98 -18.81
CA PRO A 84 -15.90 -7.70 -19.52
C PRO A 84 -15.57 -6.54 -18.58
N TYR A 85 -14.86 -5.53 -19.09
CA TYR A 85 -14.46 -4.35 -18.31
C TYR A 85 -15.39 -3.16 -18.62
N PRO A 86 -15.75 -2.35 -17.61
CA PRO A 86 -16.72 -1.28 -17.77
C PRO A 86 -16.20 -0.04 -18.50
N TYR A 87 -14.88 0.15 -18.60
CA TYR A 87 -14.28 1.32 -19.25
C TYR A 87 -13.35 0.93 -20.40
N ASP A 88 -13.38 1.70 -21.49
CA ASP A 88 -12.59 1.44 -22.72
C ASP A 88 -11.07 1.42 -22.49
N ARG A 89 -10.62 2.06 -21.42
CA ARG A 89 -9.20 2.14 -21.05
C ARG A 89 -8.78 1.04 -20.08
N ASP A 90 -9.67 0.15 -19.67
CA ASP A 90 -9.30 -0.97 -18.82
C ASP A 90 -8.53 -2.03 -19.60
N GLY A 91 -7.42 -2.49 -19.03
CA GLY A 91 -6.53 -3.47 -19.64
C GLY A 91 -5.49 -2.89 -20.60
N VAL A 92 -5.42 -1.56 -20.76
CA VAL A 92 -4.34 -0.90 -21.52
C VAL A 92 -3.02 -0.94 -20.76
N SER A 93 -1.91 -0.77 -21.48
CA SER A 93 -0.57 -0.75 -20.89
C SER A 93 -0.37 0.43 -19.94
N PHE A 94 0.13 0.16 -18.74
CA PHE A 94 0.59 1.17 -17.79
C PHE A 94 2.11 1.37 -17.92
N GLY A 95 2.54 2.62 -18.14
CA GLY A 95 3.92 2.95 -18.50
C GLY A 95 4.91 2.99 -17.32
N ASN A 96 4.44 3.17 -16.08
CA ASN A 96 5.29 3.34 -14.89
C ASN A 96 6.41 4.39 -15.07
N PHE A 97 6.10 5.55 -15.68
CA PHE A 97 7.09 6.58 -16.01
C PHE A 97 7.75 7.22 -14.78
N GLU A 98 7.00 7.32 -13.68
CA GLU A 98 7.50 7.82 -12.38
C GLU A 98 8.33 6.77 -11.62
N GLY A 99 8.32 5.51 -12.06
CA GLY A 99 9.13 4.45 -11.46
C GLY A 99 8.71 4.02 -10.05
N LEU A 100 7.46 4.26 -9.66
CA LEU A 100 6.93 3.88 -8.35
C LEU A 100 6.73 2.37 -8.20
N LEU A 101 6.52 1.66 -9.31
CA LEU A 101 6.53 0.19 -9.35
C LEU A 101 7.91 -0.32 -9.79
N PRO A 102 8.25 -1.60 -9.51
CA PRO A 102 9.50 -2.19 -9.99
C PRO A 102 9.74 -1.97 -11.49
N LYS A 103 10.97 -1.64 -11.87
CA LYS A 103 11.32 -1.39 -13.27
C LYS A 103 11.22 -2.69 -14.08
N LYS A 104 10.37 -2.69 -15.11
CA LYS A 104 10.13 -3.83 -16.02
C LYS A 104 10.11 -3.35 -17.47
N THR A 105 10.08 -4.29 -18.41
CA THR A 105 9.96 -3.97 -19.83
C THR A 105 8.62 -3.30 -20.17
N SER A 106 8.55 -2.63 -21.32
CA SER A 106 7.32 -1.98 -21.78
C SER A 106 6.17 -2.99 -21.93
N GLY A 107 4.95 -2.56 -21.58
CA GLY A 107 3.76 -3.42 -21.62
C GLY A 107 3.76 -4.54 -20.57
N PHE A 108 4.63 -4.49 -19.57
CA PHE A 108 4.60 -5.44 -18.44
C PHE A 108 3.40 -5.21 -17.52
N TYR A 109 3.00 -3.96 -17.33
CA TYR A 109 1.89 -3.57 -16.47
C TYR A 109 0.65 -3.21 -17.30
N LYS A 110 -0.52 -3.57 -16.78
CA LYS A 110 -1.83 -3.13 -17.28
C LYS A 110 -2.60 -2.41 -16.18
N GLU A 111 -3.41 -1.43 -16.54
CA GLU A 111 -4.25 -0.69 -15.60
C GLU A 111 -5.74 -1.01 -15.73
N TYR A 112 -6.45 -0.92 -14.61
CA TYR A 112 -7.89 -1.15 -14.52
C TYR A 112 -8.51 -0.11 -13.60
N THR A 113 -9.67 0.39 -14.01
CA THR A 113 -10.42 1.39 -13.26
C THR A 113 -11.08 0.76 -12.04
N VAL A 114 -11.00 1.47 -10.91
CA VAL A 114 -11.84 1.20 -9.74
C VAL A 114 -12.86 2.31 -9.66
N THR A 115 -14.14 1.97 -9.77
CA THR A 115 -15.22 2.97 -9.70
C THR A 115 -15.19 3.69 -8.36
N THR A 116 -15.37 5.02 -8.40
CA THR A 116 -15.65 5.82 -7.21
C THR A 116 -17.15 6.11 -7.17
N PRO A 117 -17.88 5.69 -6.12
CA PRO A 117 -19.30 6.00 -6.02
C PRO A 117 -19.56 7.51 -6.06
N GLY A 118 -20.51 7.94 -6.90
CA GLY A 118 -20.91 9.34 -7.03
C GLY A 118 -20.09 10.16 -8.02
N GLU A 119 -18.97 9.64 -8.54
CA GLU A 119 -18.23 10.31 -9.62
C GLU A 119 -18.84 9.96 -10.99
N SER A 120 -18.95 10.97 -11.87
CA SER A 120 -19.45 10.81 -13.24
C SER A 120 -18.37 10.38 -14.24
N ASP A 121 -17.10 10.52 -13.85
CA ASP A 121 -15.95 10.10 -14.64
C ASP A 121 -15.34 8.80 -14.08
N ARG A 122 -14.15 8.43 -14.56
CA ARG A 122 -13.43 7.22 -14.14
C ARG A 122 -12.85 7.31 -12.73
N GLY A 123 -12.83 8.50 -12.13
CA GLY A 123 -12.21 8.78 -10.85
C GLY A 123 -10.70 8.64 -10.82
N ALA A 124 -10.12 8.71 -9.62
CA ALA A 124 -8.68 8.60 -9.39
C ALA A 124 -8.19 7.16 -9.13
N ARG A 125 -9.08 6.24 -8.80
CA ARG A 125 -8.72 4.94 -8.20
C ARG A 125 -8.42 3.90 -9.29
N ARG A 126 -7.33 3.15 -9.15
CA ARG A 126 -6.93 2.13 -10.13
C ARG A 126 -6.33 0.89 -9.47
N ILE A 127 -6.37 -0.22 -10.20
CA ILE A 127 -5.56 -1.40 -9.96
C ILE A 127 -4.59 -1.56 -11.13
N VAL A 128 -3.31 -1.75 -10.83
CA VAL A 128 -2.27 -2.07 -11.81
C VAL A 128 -1.83 -3.52 -11.64
N VAL A 129 -1.81 -4.29 -12.73
CA VAL A 129 -1.50 -5.72 -12.73
C VAL A 129 -0.24 -5.96 -13.57
N GLY A 130 0.75 -6.62 -12.99
CA GLY A 130 1.93 -7.12 -13.68
C GLY A 130 1.69 -8.47 -14.35
N LYS A 131 2.48 -8.78 -15.39
CA LYS A 131 2.49 -10.12 -16.03
C LYS A 131 2.88 -11.25 -15.07
N ASP A 132 3.54 -10.93 -13.96
CA ASP A 132 3.87 -11.84 -12.86
C ASP A 132 2.72 -12.01 -11.85
N SER A 133 1.51 -11.53 -12.18
CA SER A 133 0.32 -11.56 -11.33
C SER A 133 0.41 -10.69 -10.06
N ALA A 134 1.47 -9.89 -9.90
CA ALA A 134 1.55 -8.85 -8.87
C ALA A 134 0.50 -7.77 -9.14
N LYS A 135 -0.22 -7.34 -8.10
CA LYS A 135 -1.31 -6.37 -8.21
C LYS A 135 -1.06 -5.22 -7.25
N TYR A 136 -1.31 -4.01 -7.71
CA TYR A 136 -1.07 -2.78 -6.95
C TYR A 136 -2.33 -1.91 -6.99
N TYR A 137 -2.70 -1.36 -5.84
CA TYR A 137 -3.82 -0.43 -5.72
C TYR A 137 -3.28 1.00 -5.59
N THR A 138 -3.85 1.93 -6.36
CA THR A 138 -3.65 3.37 -6.19
C THR A 138 -5.02 4.03 -5.94
N PRO A 139 -5.19 4.77 -4.84
CA PRO A 139 -6.41 5.54 -4.59
C PRO A 139 -6.37 6.96 -5.19
N ASP A 140 -5.22 7.40 -5.70
CA ASP A 140 -4.86 8.81 -5.89
C ASP A 140 -4.27 9.13 -7.27
N HIS A 141 -4.70 8.38 -8.28
CA HIS A 141 -4.28 8.55 -9.68
C HIS A 141 -2.76 8.43 -9.85
N TYR A 142 -2.23 7.30 -9.39
CA TYR A 142 -0.83 6.86 -9.52
C TYR A 142 0.18 7.64 -8.66
N LYS A 143 -0.24 8.54 -7.76
CA LYS A 143 0.68 9.26 -6.86
C LYS A 143 1.27 8.35 -5.79
N SER A 144 0.55 7.32 -5.37
CA SER A 144 1.03 6.30 -4.45
C SER A 144 0.43 4.93 -4.75
N PHE A 145 1.12 3.87 -4.29
CA PHE A 145 0.71 2.50 -4.50
C PHE A 145 0.80 1.68 -3.21
N LYS A 146 -0.10 0.70 -3.11
CA LYS A 146 -0.03 -0.40 -2.15
C LYS A 146 -0.01 -1.72 -2.89
N PHE A 147 0.89 -2.63 -2.50
CA PHE A 147 0.88 -4.00 -3.02
C PHE A 147 -0.32 -4.76 -2.46
N ILE A 148 -1.08 -5.42 -3.31
CA ILE A 148 -2.27 -6.18 -2.91
C ILE A 148 -1.85 -7.60 -2.58
N VAL A 149 -2.03 -7.99 -1.33
CA VAL A 149 -1.90 -9.38 -0.89
C VAL A 149 -3.25 -10.06 -1.05
N GLU A 150 -3.35 -10.97 -2.01
CA GLU A 150 -4.51 -11.83 -2.16
C GLU A 150 -4.38 -13.00 -1.19
N GLY A 151 -4.98 -12.86 -0.02
CA GLY A 151 -5.25 -13.99 0.87
C GLY A 151 -6.37 -14.83 0.28
N LYS A 152 -6.28 -16.16 0.44
CA LYS A 152 -7.43 -17.05 0.22
C LYS A 152 -8.44 -16.89 1.35
#